data_AF-A0A7D5M110-F1
#
_entry.id   AF-A0A7D5M110-F1
#
_cell.length_a   1.000
_cell.length_b   1.000
_cell.length_c   1.000
_cell.angle_alpha   90.00
_cell.angle_beta   90.00
_cell.angle_gamma   90.00
#
_symmetry.space_group_name_H-M   'P 1'
#
loop_
_entity.id
_entity.type
_entity.pdbx_description
1 polymer ?
#
loop_
_entity_poly.entity_id
_entity_poly.type
_entity_poly.pdbx_seq_one_letter_code
_entity_poly.pdbx_strand_id
1 'polypeptide(L)' 'MATRDDLKNDILKATEEQEKLMALRKPYLGSKDNEDQMNAFRITTQIMKYEDFIRDTEKQLRTMK' A
#
# COMPACT_ATOMS: atom_id res chain seq x y z
N MET A 1 11.87 9.77 18.20
CA MET A 1 10.68 10.40 17.61
C MET A 1 10.96 10.52 16.13
N ALA A 2 10.10 10.00 15.24
CA ALA A 2 10.33 10.12 13.80
C ALA A 2 10.33 11.61 13.41
N THR A 3 11.28 12.01 12.58
CA THR A 3 11.34 13.37 12.03
C THR A 3 10.33 13.53 10.89
N ARG A 4 10.04 14.77 10.47
CA ARG A 4 9.21 15.01 9.28
C ARG A 4 9.79 14.36 8.03
N ASP A 5 11.11 14.32 7.90
CA ASP A 5 11.77 13.73 6.74
C ASP A 5 11.71 12.20 6.78
N ASP A 6 11.77 11.59 7.97
CA ASP A 6 11.54 10.15 8.14
C ASP A 6 10.13 9.77 7.64
N LEU A 7 9.09 10.48 8.09
CA LEU A 7 7.71 10.18 7.69
C LEU A 7 7.46 10.38 6.18
N LYS A 8 8.10 11.38 5.56
CA LYS A 8 8.03 11.56 4.10
C LYS A 8 8.69 10.40 3.36
N ASN A 9 9.85 9.95 3.83
CA ASN A 9 10.56 8.80 3.26
C ASN A 9 9.75 7.50 3.44
N ASP A 10 9.09 7.34 4.57
CA ASP A 10 8.22 6.19 4.84
C ASP A 10 7.01 6.17 3.91
N ILE A 11 6.36 7.32 3.66
CA ILE A 11 5.30 7.43 2.65
C ILE A 11 5.83 7.05 1.28
N LEU A 12 6.97 7.63 0.85
CA LEU A 12 7.53 7.36 -0.48
C LEU A 12 7.78 5.86 -0.69
N LYS A 13 8.44 5.20 0.27
CA LYS A 13 8.70 3.75 0.22
C LYS A 13 7.40 2.94 0.23
N ALA A 14 6.43 3.30 1.07
CA ALA A 14 5.16 2.62 1.13
C ALA A 14 4.37 2.74 -0.18
N THR A 15 4.39 3.91 -0.83
CA THR A 15 3.78 4.12 -2.14
C THR A 15 4.45 3.28 -3.22
N GLU A 16 5.79 3.23 -3.26
CA GLU A 16 6.52 2.38 -4.21
C GLU A 16 6.16 0.89 -4.07
N GLU A 17 6.09 0.37 -2.83
CA GLU A 17 5.68 -1.02 -2.58
C GLU A 17 4.20 -1.26 -2.93
N GLN A 18 3.32 -0.30 -2.63
CA GLN A 18 1.92 -0.36 -3.00
C GLN A 18 1.74 -0.46 -4.53
N GLU A 19 2.48 0.34 -5.30
CA GLU A 19 2.46 0.31 -6.77
C GLU A 19 2.95 -1.03 -7.33
N LYS A 20 4.03 -1.59 -6.78
CA LYS A 20 4.52 -2.93 -7.15
C LYS A 20 3.44 -4.00 -6.93
N LEU A 21 2.74 -3.95 -5.80
CA LEU A 21 1.64 -4.88 -5.52
C LEU A 21 0.45 -4.66 -6.47
N MET A 22 0.12 -3.41 -6.81
CA MET A 22 -0.92 -3.12 -7.79
C MET A 22 -0.57 -3.68 -9.18
N ALA A 23 0.67 -3.54 -9.60
CA ALA A 23 1.18 -4.12 -10.84
C ALA A 23 1.14 -5.67 -10.79
N LEU A 24 1.58 -6.26 -9.67
CA LEU A 24 1.55 -7.71 -9.45
C LEU A 24 0.13 -8.27 -9.44
N ARG A 25 -0.85 -7.52 -8.88
CA ARG A 25 -2.25 -7.94 -8.84
C ARG A 25 -2.89 -7.98 -10.23
N LYS A 26 -2.48 -7.08 -11.13
CA LYS A 26 -3.16 -6.79 -12.40
C LYS A 26 -3.48 -8.04 -13.24
N PRO A 27 -2.57 -9.03 -13.41
CA PRO A 27 -2.85 -10.21 -14.21
C PRO A 27 -3.97 -11.11 -13.65
N TYR A 28 -4.20 -11.08 -12.34
CA TYR A 28 -5.18 -11.93 -11.67
C TYR A 28 -6.59 -11.33 -11.65
N LEU A 29 -6.73 -10.04 -12.00
CA LEU A 29 -8.01 -9.35 -11.95
C LEU A 29 -8.97 -9.86 -13.03
N GLY A 30 -10.17 -10.23 -12.62
CA GLY A 30 -11.22 -10.72 -13.52
C GLY A 30 -11.03 -12.17 -13.98
N SER A 31 -10.01 -12.87 -13.47
CA SER A 31 -9.87 -14.31 -13.70
C SER A 31 -11.08 -15.07 -13.13
N LYS A 32 -11.50 -16.12 -13.85
CA LYS A 32 -12.53 -17.06 -13.39
C LYS A 32 -11.93 -18.22 -12.61
N ASP A 33 -10.60 -18.35 -12.62
CA ASP A 33 -9.90 -19.36 -11.85
C ASP A 33 -9.89 -18.99 -10.37
N ASN A 34 -10.17 -19.97 -9.50
CA ASN A 34 -10.30 -19.75 -8.06
C ASN A 34 -8.95 -19.39 -7.40
N GLU A 35 -7.84 -19.96 -7.89
CA GLU A 35 -6.51 -19.67 -7.35
C GLU A 35 -6.10 -18.24 -7.69
N ASP A 36 -6.32 -17.82 -8.94
CA ASP A 36 -6.10 -16.43 -9.36
C ASP A 36 -6.97 -15.45 -8.56
N GLN A 37 -8.25 -15.76 -8.34
CA GLN A 37 -9.12 -14.93 -7.52
C GLN A 37 -8.62 -14.81 -6.08
N MET A 38 -8.15 -15.91 -5.49
CA MET A 38 -7.57 -15.91 -4.15
C MET A 38 -6.26 -15.10 -4.11
N ASN A 39 -5.41 -15.20 -5.14
CA ASN A 39 -4.19 -14.41 -5.25
C ASN A 39 -4.50 -12.91 -5.40
N ALA A 40 -5.47 -12.55 -6.26
CA ALA A 40 -5.94 -11.17 -6.40
C ALA A 40 -6.47 -10.60 -5.09
N PHE A 41 -7.24 -11.40 -4.33
CA PHE A 41 -7.76 -11.02 -3.03
C PHE A 41 -6.62 -10.79 -2.03
N ARG A 42 -5.68 -11.73 -1.88
CA ARG A 42 -4.54 -11.62 -0.97
C ARG A 42 -3.72 -10.36 -1.25
N ILE A 43 -3.36 -10.11 -2.52
CA ILE A 43 -2.60 -8.92 -2.91
C ILE A 43 -3.41 -7.65 -2.62
N THR A 44 -4.73 -7.66 -2.86
CA THR A 44 -5.60 -6.52 -2.53
C THR A 44 -5.57 -6.19 -1.03
N THR A 45 -5.62 -7.20 -0.15
CA THR A 45 -5.53 -6.94 1.30
C THR A 45 -4.18 -6.33 1.71
N GLN A 46 -3.09 -6.66 1.01
CA GLN A 46 -1.79 -6.04 1.24
C GLN A 46 -1.75 -4.59 0.75
N ILE A 47 -2.30 -4.31 -0.43
CA ILE A 47 -2.41 -2.94 -0.98
C ILE A 47 -3.17 -2.03 0.00
N MET A 48 -4.28 -2.51 0.58
CA MET A 48 -5.07 -1.75 1.55
C MET A 48 -4.29 -1.42 2.83
N LYS A 49 -3.44 -2.34 3.31
CA LYS A 49 -2.58 -2.07 4.48
C LYS A 49 -1.61 -0.92 4.21
N TYR A 50 -1.04 -0.85 3.00
CA TYR A 50 -0.20 0.28 2.61
C TYR A 50 -1.00 1.56 2.48
N GLU A 51 -2.24 1.51 1.98
CA GLU A 51 -3.13 2.67 1.90
C GLU A 51 -3.43 3.26 3.29
N ASP A 52 -3.77 2.39 4.24
CA ASP A 52 -4.00 2.80 5.64
C ASP A 52 -2.72 3.40 6.26
N PHE A 53 -1.56 2.76 6.06
CA PHE A 53 -0.28 3.27 6.57
C PHE A 53 0.07 4.64 5.99
N ILE A 54 -0.09 4.84 4.69
CA ILE A 54 0.18 6.11 4.02
C ILE A 54 -0.74 7.19 4.58
N ARG A 55 -2.05 6.93 4.65
CA ARG A 55 -3.04 7.86 5.19
C ARG A 55 -2.73 8.28 6.63
N ASP A 56 -2.40 7.31 7.48
CA ASP A 56 -2.13 7.57 8.89
C ASP A 56 -0.81 8.35 9.08
N THR A 57 0.20 8.05 8.26
CA THR A 57 1.48 8.78 8.23
C THR A 57 1.31 10.21 7.73
N GLU A 58 0.50 10.42 6.68
CA GLU A 58 0.14 11.77 6.20
C GLU A 58 -0.58 12.58 7.27
N LYS A 59 -1.51 11.94 8.00
CA LYS A 59 -2.21 12.58 9.12
C LYS A 59 -1.24 12.98 10.22
N GLN A 60 -0.27 12.12 10.56
CA GLN A 60 0.77 12.44 11.52
C GLN A 60 1.60 13.66 11.06
N LEU A 61 2.07 13.67 9.82
CA LEU A 61 2.82 14.79 9.23
C LEU A 61 2.10 16.13 9.36
N ARG A 62 0.78 16.15 9.12
CA ARG A 62 -0.05 17.36 9.25
C ARG A 62 -0.15 17.87 10.69
N THR A 63 -0.02 16.99 11.68
CA THR A 63 -0.16 17.34 13.11
C THR A 63 1.17 17.63 13.80
N MET A 64 2.30 17.21 13.23
CA MET A 64 3.62 17.58 13.74
C MET A 64 3.81 19.08 13.60
N LYS A 65 4.06 19.78 14.71
CA LYS A 65 4.37 21.21 14.76
C LYS A 65 5.85 21.43 14.46
#